data_AF-A0A355UA18-F1
#
_entry.id   AF-A0A355UA18-F1
#
_cell.length_a   1.000
_cell.length_b   1.000
_cell.length_c   1.000
_cell.angle_alpha   90.00
_cell.angle_beta   90.00
_cell.angle_gamma   90.00
#
_symmetry.space_group_name_H-M   'P 1'
#
loop_
_entity.id
_entity.type
_entity.pdbx_description
1 polymer ?
#
loop_
_entity_poly.entity_id
_entity_poly.type
_entity_poly.pdbx_seq_one_letter_code
_entity_poly.pdbx_strand_id
1 'polypeptide(L)'
;MVNEWMFHFVRNSLRLPMGVMIRKIHFDGIENFTKDVPVLLACNHPNSFLDGVIFEHISGRRVYTLARGDAFLKPKPNYMLRSMRILPIFRARDADAKTARSGNARTMDELYERFKLKHGILIFTEGSAYPEKALRPLKNGTAGIAIEMAKRSDFTMNLHVVPTTLNYTSFWPHMQKTVHVTYEEPIPILEYVEMIKNNEKGFTQMLNDRIQANFDRNVVITKGDFTGEKEFLHDVIVNENYETVAFKINDRWKLSVQKINQMNADFAENVNTYMIDLKKHKILDSNVGNRGFDYISAFLAIVTMGWSLPIYFIWSLLFKLNDRFVLRKFKNIVFRDAVKALVGMLQGVGLVIGVAITAAVLTPSYWWILFTISGIYGAICWFRTIEAFPHLWSELQWLGLSDNLKKEITKKREAVIDALSN
;
A
#
# COMPACT_ATOMS: atom_id res chain seq x y z
N MET A 1 -4.39 19.39 21.68
CA MET A 1 -4.42 18.22 20.77
C MET A 1 -5.86 17.88 20.46
N VAL A 2 -6.19 17.57 19.19
CA VAL A 2 -7.55 17.13 18.80
C VAL A 2 -7.76 15.68 19.22
N ASN A 3 -8.98 15.32 19.65
CA ASN A 3 -9.34 13.93 19.92
C ASN A 3 -9.28 13.10 18.62
N GLU A 4 -8.61 11.96 18.65
CA GLU A 4 -8.38 11.07 17.49
C GLU A 4 -9.49 10.03 17.29
N TRP A 5 -10.70 10.29 17.78
CA TRP A 5 -11.86 9.40 17.64
C TRP A 5 -12.10 9.00 16.17
N MET A 6 -11.93 9.94 15.23
CA MET A 6 -12.19 9.69 13.82
C MET A 6 -11.14 8.77 13.21
N PHE A 7 -9.87 8.88 13.60
CA PHE A 7 -8.85 7.90 13.25
C PHE A 7 -9.29 6.49 13.65
N HIS A 8 -9.69 6.30 14.90
CA HIS A 8 -10.09 4.97 15.38
C HIS A 8 -11.35 4.43 14.67
N PHE A 9 -12.33 5.30 14.42
CA PHE A 9 -13.54 4.94 13.67
C PHE A 9 -13.23 4.55 12.23
N VAL A 10 -12.49 5.39 11.50
CA VAL A 10 -12.12 5.14 10.10
C VAL A 10 -11.23 3.92 9.99
N ARG A 11 -10.21 3.79 10.86
CA ARG A 11 -9.30 2.64 10.90
C ARG A 11 -10.05 1.32 11.04
N ASN A 12 -11.01 1.25 11.96
CA ASN A 12 -11.76 0.01 12.20
C ASN A 12 -12.78 -0.25 11.10
N SER A 13 -13.47 0.78 10.60
CA SER A 13 -14.47 0.66 9.53
C SER A 13 -13.85 0.30 8.18
N LEU A 14 -12.61 0.74 7.90
CA LEU A 14 -11.89 0.41 6.67
C LEU A 14 -11.42 -1.05 6.61
N ARG A 15 -11.35 -1.80 7.73
CA ARG A 15 -10.88 -3.20 7.71
C ARG A 15 -11.65 -4.08 6.72
N LEU A 16 -12.96 -3.88 6.63
CA LEU A 16 -13.85 -4.65 5.75
C LEU A 16 -13.59 -4.37 4.26
N PRO A 17 -13.73 -3.13 3.74
CA PRO A 17 -13.45 -2.86 2.34
C PRO A 17 -11.97 -3.08 1.98
N MET A 18 -11.03 -2.82 2.90
CA MET A 18 -9.61 -3.09 2.69
C MET A 18 -9.33 -4.58 2.51
N GLY A 19 -10.00 -5.46 3.25
CA GLY A 19 -9.85 -6.91 3.10
C GLY A 19 -10.41 -7.47 1.78
N VAL A 20 -11.18 -6.67 1.04
CA VAL A 20 -11.65 -6.98 -0.33
C VAL A 20 -10.69 -6.38 -1.37
N MET A 21 -10.18 -5.17 -1.15
CA MET A 21 -9.31 -4.46 -2.11
C MET A 21 -7.85 -4.89 -2.05
N ILE A 22 -7.35 -5.25 -0.87
CA ILE A 22 -5.97 -5.67 -0.64
C ILE A 22 -5.99 -7.11 -0.14
N ARG A 23 -5.19 -7.95 -0.78
CA ARG A 23 -5.07 -9.37 -0.48
C ARG A 23 -3.96 -9.67 0.50
N LYS A 24 -2.79 -9.08 0.26
CA LYS A 24 -1.57 -9.28 1.06
C LYS A 24 -0.80 -7.98 1.19
N ILE A 25 -0.11 -7.85 2.31
CA ILE A 25 0.84 -6.77 2.54
C ILE A 25 2.14 -7.36 3.03
N HIS A 26 3.19 -7.17 2.24
CA HIS A 26 4.56 -7.58 2.53
C HIS A 26 5.29 -6.40 3.16
N PHE A 27 6.05 -6.69 4.20
CA PHE A 27 6.93 -5.75 4.87
C PHE A 27 8.31 -6.36 4.95
N ASP A 28 9.33 -5.62 4.53
CA ASP A 28 10.72 -6.03 4.73
C ASP A 28 11.47 -4.90 5.46
N GLY A 29 12.39 -5.28 6.35
CA GLY A 29 13.18 -4.33 7.12
C GLY A 29 12.42 -3.71 8.30
N ILE A 30 11.43 -4.42 8.88
CA ILE A 30 10.60 -3.89 9.98
C ILE A 30 11.44 -3.45 11.18
N GLU A 31 12.57 -4.09 11.42
CA GLU A 31 13.55 -3.74 12.43
C GLU A 31 14.06 -2.29 12.29
N ASN A 32 14.07 -1.73 11.08
CA ASN A 32 14.45 -0.33 10.83
C ASN A 32 13.35 0.65 11.24
N PHE A 33 12.11 0.18 11.41
CA PHE A 33 10.99 0.96 11.93
C PHE A 33 10.81 0.76 13.45
N THR A 34 11.89 1.01 14.21
CA THR A 34 11.94 0.85 15.66
C THR A 34 10.91 1.72 16.40
N LYS A 35 10.46 1.32 17.59
CA LYS A 35 9.41 2.05 18.35
C LYS A 35 9.95 3.11 19.32
N ASP A 36 11.24 3.07 19.64
CA ASP A 36 11.82 3.79 20.78
C ASP A 36 12.49 5.13 20.42
N VAL A 37 12.48 5.49 19.13
CA VAL A 37 13.07 6.73 18.59
C VAL A 37 12.06 7.46 17.72
N PRO A 38 12.09 8.81 17.61
CA PRO A 38 11.31 9.53 16.61
C PRO A 38 11.71 9.12 15.19
N VAL A 39 10.73 8.91 14.31
CA VAL A 39 10.97 8.43 12.93
C VAL A 39 10.25 9.30 11.92
N LEU A 40 10.98 9.76 10.90
CA LEU A 40 10.45 10.37 9.70
C LEU A 40 10.53 9.36 8.54
N LEU A 41 9.40 8.77 8.16
CA LEU A 41 9.29 7.88 7.01
C LEU A 41 9.29 8.70 5.72
N ALA A 42 10.30 8.50 4.87
CA ALA A 42 10.45 9.18 3.59
C ALA A 42 10.03 8.25 2.44
N CYS A 43 8.76 8.38 2.00
CA CYS A 43 8.11 7.40 1.13
C CYS A 43 7.83 7.95 -0.29
N ASN A 44 7.78 7.07 -1.29
CA ASN A 44 7.16 7.36 -2.59
C ASN A 44 5.61 7.36 -2.45
N HIS A 45 4.90 7.94 -3.41
CA HIS A 45 3.46 8.17 -3.36
C HIS A 45 2.75 7.62 -4.61
N PRO A 46 2.76 6.28 -4.78
CA PRO A 46 2.26 5.64 -5.99
C PRO A 46 0.74 5.61 -6.08
N ASN A 47 -0.02 5.85 -5.00
CA ASN A 47 -1.48 5.99 -5.11
C ASN A 47 -1.93 7.36 -4.61
N SER A 48 -2.34 7.47 -3.35
CA SER A 48 -2.93 8.66 -2.75
C SER A 48 -3.27 8.33 -1.28
N PHE A 49 -4.51 8.61 -0.84
CA PHE A 49 -5.02 8.32 0.50
C PHE A 49 -4.73 6.91 1.03
N LEU A 50 -4.80 5.90 0.16
CA LEU A 50 -4.57 4.50 0.55
C LEU A 50 -3.16 4.27 1.10
N ASP A 51 -2.18 5.03 0.61
CA ASP A 51 -0.77 4.92 1.01
C ASP A 51 -0.63 5.22 2.51
N GLY A 52 -1.25 6.31 2.99
CA GLY A 52 -1.23 6.68 4.41
C GLY A 52 -1.94 5.67 5.31
N VAL A 53 -3.05 5.08 4.83
CA VAL A 53 -3.81 4.06 5.59
C VAL A 53 -2.96 2.83 5.88
N ILE A 54 -2.10 2.40 4.94
CA ILE A 54 -1.26 1.21 5.09
C ILE A 54 -0.28 1.36 6.26
N PHE A 55 0.43 2.48 6.33
CA PHE A 55 1.39 2.74 7.41
C PHE A 55 0.73 2.89 8.78
N GLU A 56 -0.41 3.58 8.85
CA GLU A 56 -1.09 3.81 10.12
C GLU A 56 -1.82 2.58 10.65
N HIS A 57 -2.31 1.71 9.77
CA HIS A 57 -3.11 0.55 10.16
C HIS A 57 -2.26 -0.64 10.63
N ILE A 58 -1.03 -0.80 10.12
CA ILE A 58 -0.31 -2.08 10.19
C ILE A 58 1.01 -2.02 10.96
N SER A 59 1.55 -0.82 11.15
CA SER A 59 2.88 -0.65 11.74
C SER A 59 2.91 -0.76 13.27
N GLY A 60 1.73 -0.75 13.93
CA GLY A 60 1.64 -0.84 15.41
C GLY A 60 2.22 0.36 16.16
N ARG A 61 2.65 1.40 15.43
CA ARG A 61 3.15 2.68 15.95
C ARG A 61 2.16 3.80 15.63
N ARG A 62 2.17 4.87 16.43
CA ARG A 62 1.42 6.08 16.11
C ARG A 62 2.14 6.83 15.00
N VAL A 63 1.59 6.78 13.79
CA VAL A 63 2.09 7.51 12.62
C VAL A 63 1.13 8.67 12.30
N TYR A 64 1.69 9.83 11.96
CA TYR A 64 0.94 10.96 11.39
C TYR A 64 1.37 11.18 9.95
N THR A 65 0.41 11.31 9.04
CA THR A 65 0.69 11.52 7.62
C THR A 65 0.64 13.00 7.26
N LEU A 66 1.62 13.49 6.51
CA LEU A 66 1.59 14.85 5.96
C LEU A 66 0.72 14.91 4.70
N ALA A 67 -0.17 15.89 4.65
CA ALA A 67 -1.02 16.14 3.48
C ALA A 67 -1.02 17.62 3.10
N ARG A 68 -1.56 17.90 1.91
CA ARG A 68 -1.59 19.25 1.32
C ARG A 68 -2.23 20.28 2.25
N GLY A 69 -1.51 21.36 2.55
CA GLY A 69 -1.89 22.34 3.57
C GLY A 69 -3.16 23.14 3.28
N ASP A 70 -3.49 23.35 2.00
CA ASP A 70 -4.72 24.04 1.58
C ASP A 70 -6.01 23.35 2.07
N ALA A 71 -5.97 22.02 2.26
CA ALA A 71 -7.09 21.25 2.80
C ALA A 71 -7.43 21.61 4.26
N PHE A 72 -6.53 22.30 4.97
CA PHE A 72 -6.65 22.66 6.38
C PHE A 72 -7.05 24.13 6.60
N LEU A 73 -7.27 24.91 5.54
CA LEU A 73 -7.62 26.33 5.66
C LEU A 73 -9.00 26.55 6.32
N LYS A 74 -9.93 25.61 6.16
CA LYS A 74 -11.27 25.69 6.73
C LYS A 74 -11.34 24.95 8.08
N PRO A 75 -11.99 25.50 9.13
CA PRO A 75 -12.02 24.90 10.47
C PRO A 75 -12.53 23.46 10.53
N LYS A 76 -13.63 23.15 9.80
CA LYS A 76 -14.23 21.81 9.80
C LYS A 76 -13.31 20.75 9.16
N PRO A 77 -12.84 20.91 7.90
CA PRO A 77 -11.82 20.03 7.33
C PRO A 77 -10.53 19.91 8.16
N ASN A 78 -10.06 21.02 8.73
CA ASN A 78 -8.87 21.03 9.60
C ASN A 78 -9.05 20.12 10.82
N TYR A 79 -10.16 20.27 11.55
CA TYR A 79 -10.49 19.41 12.69
C TYR A 79 -10.60 17.93 12.28
N MET A 80 -11.30 17.67 11.18
CA MET A 80 -11.48 16.33 10.63
C MET A 80 -10.14 15.67 10.28
N LEU A 81 -9.31 16.29 9.44
CA LEU A 81 -8.02 15.75 9.03
C LEU A 81 -7.10 15.50 10.24
N ARG A 82 -7.05 16.43 11.19
CA ARG A 82 -6.25 16.28 12.42
C ARG A 82 -6.73 15.15 13.32
N SER A 83 -8.05 14.94 13.42
CA SER A 83 -8.62 13.80 14.15
C SER A 83 -8.33 12.44 13.49
N MET A 84 -7.91 12.45 12.21
CA MET A 84 -7.39 11.28 11.48
C MET A 84 -5.86 11.16 11.52
N ARG A 85 -5.15 11.93 12.37
CA ARG A 85 -3.68 11.99 12.42
C ARG A 85 -3.02 12.54 11.15
N ILE A 86 -3.75 13.30 10.36
CA ILE A 86 -3.20 13.98 9.18
C ILE A 86 -2.80 15.40 9.57
N LEU A 87 -1.58 15.80 9.22
CA LEU A 87 -1.04 17.13 9.50
C LEU A 87 -0.78 17.91 8.19
N PRO A 88 -0.94 19.24 8.18
CA PRO A 88 -0.74 20.04 6.98
C PRO A 88 0.73 20.20 6.62
N ILE A 89 1.07 20.18 5.34
CA ILE A 89 2.32 20.71 4.80
C ILE A 89 2.01 21.53 3.54
N PHE A 90 2.45 22.77 3.50
CA PHE A 90 2.20 23.70 2.39
C PHE A 90 3.34 23.64 1.38
N ARG A 91 3.00 23.31 0.13
CA ARG A 91 3.89 23.49 -1.01
C ARG A 91 3.74 24.91 -1.54
N ALA A 92 4.74 25.39 -2.28
CA ALA A 92 4.75 26.74 -2.84
C ALA A 92 3.50 27.10 -3.69
N ARG A 93 2.82 26.09 -4.25
CA ARG A 93 1.63 26.24 -5.08
C ARG A 93 0.29 26.12 -4.34
N ASP A 94 0.31 25.78 -3.05
CA ASP A 94 -0.92 25.43 -2.32
C ASP A 94 -1.61 26.67 -1.69
N ALA A 95 -0.86 27.74 -1.43
CA ALA A 95 -1.37 29.00 -0.87
C ALA A 95 -0.42 30.16 -1.20
N ASP A 96 -0.81 31.40 -0.89
CA ASP A 96 0.10 32.54 -0.94
C ASP A 96 1.30 32.34 0.02
N ALA A 97 2.42 33.00 -0.29
CA ALA A 97 3.68 32.78 0.42
C ALA A 97 3.61 33.03 1.93
N LYS A 98 2.82 34.02 2.38
CA LYS A 98 2.65 34.35 3.80
C LYS A 98 1.86 33.26 4.52
N THR A 99 0.77 32.81 3.93
CA THR A 99 -0.05 31.70 4.45
C THR A 99 0.76 30.41 4.49
N ALA A 100 1.46 30.06 3.42
CA ALA A 100 2.28 28.85 3.36
C ALA A 100 3.41 28.86 4.41
N ARG A 101 4.12 29.99 4.58
CA ARG A 101 5.21 30.13 5.57
C ARG A 101 4.69 30.01 7.00
N SER A 102 3.63 30.75 7.34
CA SER A 102 3.05 30.70 8.69
C SER A 102 2.38 29.35 8.99
N GLY A 103 1.81 28.69 7.98
CA GLY A 103 1.26 27.35 8.08
C GLY A 103 2.35 26.32 8.36
N ASN A 104 3.43 26.33 7.57
CA ASN A 104 4.55 25.41 7.76
C ASN A 104 5.27 25.63 9.10
N ALA A 105 5.43 26.87 9.57
CA ALA A 105 6.00 27.14 10.90
C ALA A 105 5.19 26.44 12.02
N ARG A 106 3.85 26.57 11.98
CA ARG A 106 2.94 25.87 12.90
C ARG A 106 3.02 24.35 12.76
N THR A 107 3.12 23.85 11.53
CA THR A 107 3.35 22.41 11.30
C THR A 107 4.62 21.95 11.99
N MET A 108 5.73 22.68 11.85
CA MET A 108 7.01 22.28 12.47
C MET A 108 6.92 22.25 14.00
N ASP A 109 6.18 23.18 14.63
CA ASP A 109 5.89 23.13 16.08
C ASP A 109 5.15 21.83 16.45
N GLU A 110 4.16 21.44 15.65
CA GLU A 110 3.40 20.22 15.88
C GLU A 110 4.25 18.97 15.67
N LEU A 111 5.08 18.92 14.62
CA LEU A 111 5.98 17.81 14.35
C LEU A 111 6.97 17.63 15.49
N TYR A 112 7.54 18.72 16.00
CA TYR A 112 8.46 18.68 17.12
C TYR A 112 7.83 18.02 18.37
N GLU A 113 6.61 18.41 18.73
CA GLU A 113 5.89 17.78 19.84
C GLU A 113 5.54 16.31 19.57
N ARG A 114 5.26 15.94 18.31
CA ARG A 114 5.03 14.52 17.96
C ARG A 114 6.31 13.69 18.05
N PHE A 115 7.44 14.23 17.60
CA PHE A 115 8.73 13.54 17.67
C PHE A 115 9.23 13.39 19.11
N LYS A 116 9.00 14.37 20.00
CA LYS A 116 9.27 14.22 21.44
C LYS A 116 8.52 13.05 22.07
N LEU A 117 7.30 12.76 21.59
CA LEU A 117 6.51 11.60 21.98
C LEU A 117 6.92 10.31 21.24
N LYS A 118 8.03 10.32 20.51
CA LYS A 118 8.53 9.20 19.69
C LYS A 118 7.49 8.71 18.68
N HIS A 119 6.60 9.58 18.21
CA HIS A 119 5.67 9.22 17.14
C HIS A 119 6.39 9.18 15.79
N GLY A 120 5.80 8.47 14.83
CA GLY A 120 6.26 8.45 13.44
C GLY A 120 5.58 9.54 12.63
N ILE A 121 6.29 10.14 11.68
CA ILE A 121 5.73 11.06 10.69
C ILE A 121 5.97 10.47 9.31
N LEU A 122 4.93 10.36 8.49
CA LEU A 122 5.03 9.94 7.09
C LEU A 122 5.02 11.16 6.18
N ILE A 123 6.10 11.32 5.41
CA ILE A 123 6.19 12.29 4.32
C ILE A 123 6.34 11.56 2.99
N PHE A 124 5.53 11.99 2.02
CA PHE A 124 5.68 11.59 0.64
C PHE A 124 6.68 12.50 -0.06
N THR A 125 7.92 12.02 -0.22
CA THR A 125 9.08 12.84 -0.63
C THR A 125 8.93 13.47 -2.03
N GLU A 126 8.16 12.83 -2.92
CA GLU A 126 7.84 13.35 -4.26
C GLU A 126 6.95 14.62 -4.23
N GLY A 127 6.20 14.81 -3.13
CA GLY A 127 5.28 15.93 -2.94
C GLY A 127 4.02 15.88 -3.81
N SER A 128 3.75 14.78 -4.52
CA SER A 128 2.52 14.53 -5.29
C SER A 128 2.27 13.04 -5.45
N ALA A 129 1.00 12.67 -5.56
CA ALA A 129 0.57 11.30 -5.80
C ALA A 129 0.02 11.15 -7.22
N TYR A 130 0.28 10.01 -7.86
CA TYR A 130 -0.45 9.59 -9.06
C TYR A 130 -0.34 8.06 -9.22
N PRO A 131 -1.47 7.36 -9.54
CA PRO A 131 -1.57 5.90 -9.64
C PRO A 131 -0.80 5.32 -10.83
N GLU A 132 0.51 5.21 -10.67
CA GLU A 132 1.44 4.62 -11.64
C GLU A 132 2.66 4.01 -10.94
N LYS A 133 3.28 3.00 -11.58
CA LYS A 133 4.56 2.41 -11.16
C LYS A 133 5.71 3.22 -11.75
N ALA A 134 5.90 4.43 -11.24
CA ALA A 134 6.96 5.34 -11.66
C ALA A 134 7.37 6.29 -10.52
N LEU A 135 8.58 6.83 -10.62
CA LEU A 135 9.13 7.82 -9.69
C LEU A 135 9.02 9.24 -10.23
N ARG A 136 8.81 10.20 -9.33
CA ARG A 136 8.89 11.63 -9.62
C ARG A 136 10.06 12.26 -8.86
N PRO A 137 10.53 13.45 -9.30
CA PRO A 137 11.64 14.12 -8.64
C PRO A 137 11.36 14.41 -7.16
N LEU A 138 12.30 14.03 -6.31
CA LEU A 138 12.26 14.30 -4.88
C LEU A 138 12.19 15.80 -4.58
N LYS A 139 11.55 16.14 -3.47
CA LYS A 139 11.49 17.49 -2.92
C LYS A 139 12.27 17.57 -1.62
N ASN A 140 12.79 18.75 -1.32
CA ASN A 140 13.62 19.00 -0.13
C ASN A 140 12.82 19.01 1.19
N GLY A 141 11.53 18.67 1.19
CA GLY A 141 10.69 18.71 2.38
C GLY A 141 11.15 17.78 3.49
N THR A 142 11.62 16.57 3.13
CA THR A 142 12.12 15.58 4.08
C THR A 142 13.37 16.09 4.81
N ALA A 143 14.36 16.59 4.05
CA ALA A 143 15.56 17.20 4.61
C ALA A 143 15.25 18.46 5.44
N GLY A 144 14.34 19.31 4.95
CA GLY A 144 13.91 20.51 5.67
C GLY A 144 13.31 20.20 7.03
N ILE A 145 12.48 19.16 7.15
CA ILE A 145 11.96 18.70 8.44
C ILE A 145 13.11 18.20 9.32
N ALA A 146 14.00 17.36 8.79
CA ALA A 146 15.10 16.79 9.58
C ALA A 146 16.03 17.88 10.16
N ILE A 147 16.44 18.85 9.33
CA ILE A 147 17.26 20.00 9.74
C ILE A 147 16.52 20.83 10.81
N GLU A 148 15.26 21.15 10.56
CA GLU A 148 14.47 21.96 11.49
C GLU A 148 14.30 21.27 12.85
N MET A 149 14.08 19.95 12.87
CA MET A 149 13.99 19.17 14.11
C MET A 149 15.32 19.13 14.85
N ALA A 150 16.45 18.99 14.12
CA ALA A 150 17.78 19.08 14.71
C ALA A 150 17.96 20.42 15.44
N LYS A 151 17.71 21.54 14.74
CA LYS A 151 17.89 22.91 15.29
C LYS A 151 16.97 23.18 16.48
N ARG A 152 15.70 22.78 16.41
CA ARG A 152 14.71 22.98 17.49
C ARG A 152 15.06 22.20 18.76
N SER A 153 15.73 21.07 18.60
CA SER A 153 16.19 20.25 19.73
C SER A 153 17.56 20.65 20.27
N ASP A 154 18.14 21.76 19.80
CA ASP A 154 19.54 22.09 20.05
C ASP A 154 20.49 20.93 19.70
N PHE A 155 20.20 20.28 18.58
CA PHE A 155 20.94 19.14 18.03
C PHE A 155 21.00 17.90 18.94
N THR A 156 20.02 17.72 19.81
CA THR A 156 19.94 16.55 20.74
C THR A 156 18.93 15.49 20.32
N MET A 157 18.00 15.78 19.41
CA MET A 157 16.97 14.82 19.00
C MET A 157 17.55 13.69 18.14
N ASN A 158 17.39 12.45 18.59
CA ASN A 158 17.70 11.25 17.81
C ASN A 158 16.61 10.91 16.78
N LEU A 159 16.32 11.84 15.87
CA LEU A 159 15.38 11.59 14.76
C LEU A 159 16.01 10.66 13.73
N HIS A 160 15.29 9.61 13.38
CA HIS A 160 15.69 8.66 12.36
C HIS A 160 14.90 8.94 11.09
N VAL A 161 15.57 9.33 10.01
CA VAL A 161 14.94 9.38 8.68
C VAL A 161 15.03 7.99 8.08
N VAL A 162 13.91 7.36 7.79
CA VAL A 162 13.85 5.99 7.27
C VAL A 162 13.38 6.05 5.81
N PRO A 163 14.26 5.87 4.82
CA PRO A 163 13.85 5.71 3.44
C PRO A 163 12.90 4.52 3.33
N THR A 164 11.72 4.76 2.75
CA THR A 164 10.64 3.78 2.73
C THR A 164 10.10 3.66 1.32
N THR A 165 9.81 2.45 0.83
CA THR A 165 9.14 2.27 -0.46
C THR A 165 7.78 1.64 -0.30
N LEU A 166 6.90 1.95 -1.25
CA LEU A 166 5.56 1.41 -1.37
C LEU A 166 5.35 0.98 -2.82
N ASN A 167 5.08 -0.31 -3.03
CA ASN A 167 4.76 -0.88 -4.33
C ASN A 167 3.37 -1.52 -4.28
N TYR A 168 2.56 -1.24 -5.30
CA TYR A 168 1.29 -1.93 -5.53
C TYR A 168 1.45 -2.86 -6.73
N THR A 169 0.92 -4.07 -6.67
CA THR A 169 0.88 -4.94 -7.85
C THR A 169 0.00 -4.38 -8.95
N SER A 170 -1.07 -3.69 -8.57
CA SER A 170 -1.98 -3.05 -9.52
C SER A 170 -2.74 -1.88 -8.89
N PHE A 171 -3.25 -1.00 -9.74
CA PHE A 171 -4.13 0.10 -9.35
C PHE A 171 -5.59 -0.23 -9.66
N TRP A 172 -6.52 0.64 -9.23
CA TRP A 172 -7.94 0.49 -9.61
C TRP A 172 -8.06 0.38 -11.15
N PRO A 173 -8.90 -0.53 -11.72
CA PRO A 173 -10.02 -1.26 -11.11
C PRO A 173 -9.70 -2.64 -10.52
N HIS A 174 -8.44 -3.06 -10.53
CA HIS A 174 -8.07 -4.37 -10.02
C HIS A 174 -8.22 -4.42 -8.49
N MET A 175 -8.78 -5.53 -8.00
CA MET A 175 -8.99 -5.81 -6.57
C MET A 175 -7.88 -6.75 -6.08
N GLN A 176 -7.97 -7.19 -4.82
CA GLN A 176 -7.03 -8.13 -4.17
C GLN A 176 -5.56 -7.90 -4.50
N LYS A 177 -5.18 -6.64 -4.43
CA LYS A 177 -3.82 -6.17 -4.69
C LYS A 177 -2.88 -6.74 -3.64
N THR A 178 -1.64 -6.98 -4.04
CA THR A 178 -0.55 -7.13 -3.07
C THR A 178 0.14 -5.77 -2.94
N VAL A 179 0.46 -5.41 -1.70
CA VAL A 179 1.27 -4.22 -1.40
C VAL A 179 2.58 -4.68 -0.79
N HIS A 180 3.67 -4.07 -1.22
CA HIS A 180 4.99 -4.32 -0.68
C HIS A 180 5.57 -3.03 -0.12
N VAL A 181 6.04 -3.10 1.11
CA VAL A 181 6.63 -1.98 1.86
C VAL A 181 8.03 -2.38 2.29
N THR A 182 9.04 -1.62 1.88
CA THR A 182 10.41 -1.80 2.36
C THR A 182 10.78 -0.64 3.26
N TYR A 183 11.35 -0.94 4.42
CA TYR A 183 12.00 0.03 5.30
C TYR A 183 13.51 -0.17 5.25
N GLU A 184 14.23 0.77 4.64
CA GLU A 184 15.70 0.71 4.59
C GLU A 184 16.35 1.16 5.89
N GLU A 185 17.67 0.98 5.96
CA GLU A 185 18.50 1.41 7.08
C GLU A 185 18.19 2.87 7.49
N PRO A 186 17.91 3.13 8.77
CA PRO A 186 17.65 4.47 9.26
C PRO A 186 18.87 5.38 9.07
N ILE A 187 18.61 6.67 8.87
CA ILE A 187 19.62 7.73 8.82
C ILE A 187 19.44 8.57 10.09
N PRO A 188 20.21 8.31 11.16
CA PRO A 188 20.09 9.05 12.42
C PRO A 188 20.64 10.46 12.24
N ILE A 189 19.82 11.49 12.45
CA ILE A 189 20.27 12.88 12.22
C ILE A 189 21.41 13.30 13.16
N LEU A 190 21.56 12.62 14.31
CA LEU A 190 22.62 12.89 15.28
C LEU A 190 24.02 12.68 14.70
N GLU A 191 24.17 11.71 13.80
CA GLU A 191 25.45 11.43 13.12
C GLU A 191 25.84 12.54 12.14
N TYR A 192 24.90 13.41 11.77
CA TYR A 192 25.09 14.47 10.78
C TYR A 192 25.00 15.88 11.36
N VAL A 193 25.03 16.05 12.70
CA VAL A 193 24.90 17.36 13.36
C VAL A 193 25.91 18.39 12.85
N GLU A 194 27.18 18.00 12.73
CA GLU A 194 28.23 18.89 12.24
C GLU A 194 28.02 19.27 10.77
N MET A 195 27.53 18.33 9.94
CA MET A 195 27.18 18.62 8.55
C MET A 195 26.00 19.60 8.48
N ILE A 196 24.99 19.44 9.32
CA ILE A 196 23.82 20.33 9.36
C ILE A 196 24.23 21.74 9.79
N LYS A 197 25.07 21.88 10.83
CA LYS A 197 25.56 23.19 11.30
C LYS A 197 26.38 23.93 10.24
N ASN A 198 27.24 23.20 9.53
CA ASN A 198 28.20 23.79 8.59
C ASN A 198 27.65 23.94 7.17
N ASN A 199 26.76 23.05 6.72
CA ASN A 199 26.27 23.00 5.34
C ASN A 199 24.90 22.29 5.20
N GLU A 200 23.82 22.99 5.56
CA GLU A 200 22.43 22.50 5.41
C GLU A 200 22.09 22.04 3.97
N LYS A 201 22.65 22.71 2.95
CA LYS A 201 22.46 22.32 1.54
C LYS A 201 23.14 20.98 1.24
N GLY A 202 24.36 20.79 1.73
CA GLY A 202 25.09 19.53 1.60
C GLY A 202 24.35 18.38 2.28
N PHE A 203 23.84 18.58 3.50
CA PHE A 203 23.02 17.57 4.18
C PHE A 203 21.74 17.25 3.38
N THR A 204 21.07 18.27 2.84
CA THR A 204 19.88 18.08 2.00
C THR A 204 20.18 17.22 0.77
N GLN A 205 21.29 17.50 0.08
CA GLN A 205 21.69 16.72 -1.08
C GLN A 205 22.00 15.27 -0.70
N MET A 206 22.83 15.06 0.32
CA MET A 206 23.18 13.72 0.82
C MET A 206 21.95 12.90 1.21
N LEU A 207 21.01 13.51 1.94
CA LEU A 207 19.80 12.82 2.36
C LEU A 207 18.91 12.45 1.16
N ASN A 208 18.74 13.37 0.22
CA ASN A 208 17.99 13.10 -1.02
C ASN A 208 18.66 11.99 -1.85
N ASP A 209 20.00 11.98 -1.95
CA ASP A 209 20.74 10.96 -2.68
C ASP A 209 20.55 9.58 -2.05
N ARG A 210 20.58 9.48 -0.71
CA ARG A 210 20.27 8.23 0.00
C ARG A 210 18.84 7.76 -0.23
N ILE A 211 17.86 8.67 -0.19
CA ILE A 211 16.45 8.35 -0.47
C ILE A 211 16.27 7.92 -1.92
N GLN A 212 16.92 8.60 -2.87
CA GLN A 212 16.87 8.27 -4.30
C GLN A 212 17.48 6.89 -4.56
N ALA A 213 18.65 6.60 -3.99
CA ALA A 213 19.28 5.29 -4.11
C ALA A 213 18.39 4.15 -3.58
N ASN A 214 17.66 4.37 -2.47
CA ASN A 214 16.63 3.44 -2.02
C ASN A 214 15.52 3.26 -3.07
N PHE A 215 14.97 4.36 -3.60
CA PHE A 215 13.89 4.29 -4.57
C PHE A 215 14.31 3.58 -5.85
N ASP A 216 15.53 3.82 -6.34
CA ASP A 216 16.07 3.16 -7.53
C ASP A 216 16.21 1.64 -7.34
N ARG A 217 16.54 1.20 -6.11
CA ARG A 217 16.65 -0.22 -5.76
C ARG A 217 15.30 -0.90 -5.57
N ASN A 218 14.36 -0.22 -4.91
CA ASN A 218 13.22 -0.88 -4.28
C ASN A 218 11.85 -0.43 -4.81
N VAL A 219 11.73 0.65 -5.60
CA VAL A 219 10.48 1.00 -6.26
C VAL A 219 10.40 0.33 -7.62
N VAL A 220 9.31 -0.38 -7.89
CA VAL A 220 9.08 -1.01 -9.19
C VAL A 220 8.70 0.07 -10.20
N ILE A 221 9.49 0.20 -11.26
CA ILE A 221 9.28 1.17 -12.34
C ILE A 221 8.97 0.39 -13.62
N THR A 222 7.72 0.43 -14.06
CA THR A 222 7.30 -0.25 -15.31
C THR A 222 7.11 0.71 -16.47
N LYS A 223 6.98 2.01 -16.19
CA LYS A 223 6.80 3.02 -17.23
C LYS A 223 8.06 3.19 -18.08
N GLY A 224 7.92 3.05 -19.40
CA GLY A 224 9.00 3.19 -20.37
C GLY A 224 9.25 1.89 -21.12
N ASP A 225 10.51 1.58 -21.39
CA ASP A 225 10.89 0.38 -22.14
C ASP A 225 10.54 -0.90 -21.36
N PHE A 226 10.13 -1.93 -22.12
CA PHE A 226 9.78 -3.26 -21.62
C PHE A 226 8.67 -3.26 -20.56
N THR A 227 7.67 -2.39 -20.73
CA THR A 227 6.59 -2.21 -19.75
C THR A 227 5.88 -3.54 -19.42
N GLY A 228 5.54 -4.33 -20.45
CA GLY A 228 4.77 -5.57 -20.26
C GLY A 228 5.56 -6.65 -19.50
N GLU A 229 6.84 -6.78 -19.83
CA GLU A 229 7.77 -7.71 -19.21
C GLU A 229 8.03 -7.33 -17.75
N LYS A 230 8.24 -6.03 -17.45
CA LYS A 230 8.44 -5.54 -16.08
C LYS A 230 7.19 -5.70 -15.21
N GLU A 231 6.00 -5.44 -15.77
CA GLU A 231 4.72 -5.71 -15.08
C GLU A 231 4.60 -7.20 -14.73
N PHE A 232 4.89 -8.07 -15.71
CA PHE A 232 4.87 -9.51 -15.50
C PHE A 232 5.88 -9.98 -14.45
N LEU A 233 7.13 -9.47 -14.47
CA LEU A 233 8.12 -9.82 -13.46
C LEU A 233 7.72 -9.38 -12.05
N HIS A 234 7.06 -8.24 -11.90
CA HIS A 234 6.54 -7.85 -10.60
C HIS A 234 5.50 -8.87 -10.10
N ASP A 235 4.62 -9.38 -10.96
CA ASP A 235 3.68 -10.45 -10.61
C ASP A 235 4.40 -11.76 -10.26
N VAL A 236 5.48 -12.11 -10.97
CA VAL A 236 6.33 -13.28 -10.66
C VAL A 236 6.92 -13.15 -9.25
N ILE A 237 7.48 -11.99 -8.90
CA ILE A 237 8.02 -11.76 -7.55
C ILE A 237 6.91 -11.91 -6.50
N VAL A 238 5.71 -11.39 -6.76
CA VAL A 238 4.59 -11.51 -5.82
C VAL A 238 4.18 -12.97 -5.63
N ASN A 239 4.16 -13.76 -6.71
CA ASN A 239 3.83 -15.17 -6.66
C ASN A 239 4.87 -15.97 -5.87
N GLU A 240 6.16 -15.70 -6.07
CA GLU A 240 7.27 -16.36 -5.38
C GLU A 240 7.19 -16.15 -3.86
N ASN A 241 6.71 -14.98 -3.43
CA ASN A 241 6.65 -14.60 -2.03
C ASN A 241 5.27 -14.83 -1.39
N TYR A 242 4.32 -15.42 -2.12
CA TYR A 242 2.91 -15.49 -1.70
C TYR A 242 2.67 -16.49 -0.55
N GLU A 243 1.96 -16.03 0.48
CA GLU A 243 1.44 -16.88 1.57
C GLU A 243 -0.08 -17.01 1.47
N THR A 244 -0.61 -18.22 1.61
CA THR A 244 -2.06 -18.48 1.47
C THR A 244 -2.89 -17.81 2.56
N VAL A 245 -2.49 -18.00 3.82
CA VAL A 245 -3.27 -17.58 4.99
C VAL A 245 -2.88 -16.17 5.47
N ALA A 246 -1.60 -15.91 5.67
CA ALA A 246 -1.13 -14.68 6.32
C ALA A 246 -1.53 -13.42 5.52
N PHE A 247 -2.21 -12.45 6.14
CA PHE A 247 -2.51 -11.17 5.49
C PHE A 247 -1.29 -10.24 5.48
N LYS A 248 -0.56 -10.22 6.60
CA LYS A 248 0.71 -9.52 6.79
C LYS A 248 1.84 -10.54 6.70
N ILE A 249 2.80 -10.27 5.82
CA ILE A 249 3.96 -11.13 5.56
C ILE A 249 5.21 -10.30 5.82
N ASN A 250 6.16 -10.82 6.58
CA ASN A 250 7.37 -10.10 6.94
C ASN A 250 8.62 -10.81 6.38
N ASP A 251 9.58 -10.05 5.88
CA ASP A 251 10.95 -10.48 5.56
C ASP A 251 11.01 -11.69 4.61
N ARG A 252 10.13 -11.66 3.60
CA ARG A 252 10.02 -12.71 2.59
C ARG A 252 10.56 -12.25 1.25
N TRP A 253 10.53 -10.96 0.94
CA TRP A 253 10.80 -10.47 -0.41
C TRP A 253 12.30 -10.57 -0.73
N LYS A 254 12.69 -11.62 -1.46
CA LYS A 254 14.10 -11.93 -1.73
C LYS A 254 14.61 -11.51 -3.11
N LEU A 255 13.71 -11.29 -4.06
CA LEU A 255 14.06 -10.99 -5.46
C LEU A 255 14.31 -9.49 -5.67
N SER A 256 15.28 -9.19 -6.52
CA SER A 256 15.75 -7.82 -6.75
C SER A 256 14.79 -7.03 -7.65
N VAL A 257 14.16 -6.00 -7.10
CA VAL A 257 13.39 -5.00 -7.87
C VAL A 257 14.32 -4.19 -8.79
N GLN A 258 15.55 -3.91 -8.35
CA GLN A 258 16.53 -3.18 -9.13
C GLN A 258 16.81 -3.84 -10.49
N LYS A 259 16.91 -5.18 -10.53
CA LYS A 259 17.14 -5.93 -11.77
C LYS A 259 15.96 -5.84 -12.74
N ILE A 260 14.72 -5.70 -12.24
CA ILE A 260 13.56 -5.37 -13.08
C ILE A 260 13.74 -3.99 -13.71
N ASN A 261 14.13 -2.99 -12.90
CA ASN A 261 14.27 -1.60 -13.37
C ASN A 261 15.39 -1.47 -14.43
N GLN A 262 16.47 -2.25 -14.30
CA GLN A 262 17.63 -2.25 -15.20
C GLN A 262 17.53 -3.24 -16.38
N MET A 263 16.33 -3.74 -16.68
CA MET A 263 16.09 -4.71 -17.75
C MET A 263 16.66 -4.25 -19.10
N ASN A 264 17.44 -5.12 -19.73
CA ASN A 264 17.97 -4.97 -21.09
C ASN A 264 17.16 -5.81 -22.10
N ALA A 265 17.47 -5.65 -23.39
CA ALA A 265 16.75 -6.34 -24.47
C ALA A 265 16.82 -7.88 -24.35
N ASP A 266 17.99 -8.44 -24.05
CA ASP A 266 18.17 -9.90 -23.92
C ASP A 266 17.34 -10.48 -22.76
N PHE A 267 17.32 -9.78 -21.62
CA PHE A 267 16.51 -10.21 -20.50
C PHE A 267 15.00 -10.08 -20.81
N ALA A 268 14.60 -8.98 -21.46
CA ALA A 268 13.22 -8.80 -21.91
C ALA A 268 12.78 -9.90 -22.89
N GLU A 269 13.63 -10.30 -23.84
CA GLU A 269 13.40 -11.40 -24.79
C GLU A 269 13.16 -12.74 -24.04
N ASN A 270 13.98 -13.04 -23.04
CA ASN A 270 13.83 -14.24 -22.21
C ASN A 270 12.50 -14.24 -21.45
N VAL A 271 12.14 -13.11 -20.85
CA VAL A 271 10.86 -12.93 -20.14
C VAL A 271 9.68 -13.07 -21.10
N ASN A 272 9.75 -12.42 -22.26
CA ASN A 272 8.71 -12.46 -23.27
C ASN A 272 8.51 -13.88 -23.82
N THR A 273 9.59 -14.63 -24.02
CA THR A 273 9.52 -16.04 -24.43
C THR A 273 8.76 -16.88 -23.40
N TYR A 274 9.04 -16.68 -22.10
CA TYR A 274 8.29 -17.33 -21.04
C TYR A 274 6.80 -16.91 -21.02
N MET A 275 6.51 -15.61 -21.16
CA MET A 275 5.14 -15.09 -21.24
C MET A 275 4.34 -15.68 -22.41
N ILE A 276 4.97 -15.84 -23.58
CA ILE A 276 4.35 -16.42 -24.78
C ILE A 276 3.94 -17.87 -24.52
N ASP A 277 4.79 -18.67 -23.88
CA ASP A 277 4.47 -20.06 -23.55
C ASP A 277 3.32 -20.17 -22.55
N LEU A 278 3.33 -19.33 -21.50
CA LEU A 278 2.23 -19.28 -20.54
C LEU A 278 0.90 -19.00 -21.25
N LYS A 279 0.88 -18.01 -22.14
CA LYS A 279 -0.30 -17.64 -22.92
C LYS A 279 -0.73 -18.75 -23.89
N LYS A 280 0.22 -19.37 -24.59
CA LYS A 280 -0.03 -20.48 -25.54
C LYS A 280 -0.70 -21.66 -24.85
N HIS A 281 -0.27 -21.98 -23.63
CA HIS A 281 -0.78 -23.11 -22.86
C HIS A 281 -1.90 -22.73 -21.88
N LYS A 282 -2.32 -21.46 -21.84
CA LYS A 282 -3.39 -20.92 -20.96
C LYS A 282 -3.14 -21.18 -19.47
N ILE A 283 -1.87 -21.14 -19.08
CA ILE A 283 -1.41 -21.29 -17.69
C ILE A 283 -0.90 -19.95 -17.17
N LEU A 284 -0.80 -19.80 -15.84
CA LEU A 284 -0.24 -18.62 -15.20
C LEU A 284 1.12 -18.95 -14.57
N ASP A 285 1.97 -17.94 -14.37
CA ASP A 285 3.22 -18.10 -13.62
C ASP A 285 2.97 -18.71 -12.24
N SER A 286 1.89 -18.29 -11.57
CA SER A 286 1.48 -18.85 -10.28
C SER A 286 1.29 -20.37 -10.27
N ASN A 287 0.91 -20.99 -11.39
CA ASN A 287 0.77 -22.45 -11.48
C ASN A 287 2.15 -23.12 -11.64
N VAL A 288 3.00 -22.53 -12.48
CA VAL A 288 4.38 -23.01 -12.70
C VAL A 288 5.22 -22.89 -11.42
N GLY A 289 5.06 -21.79 -10.69
CA GLY A 289 5.70 -21.53 -9.40
C GLY A 289 5.05 -22.24 -8.21
N ASN A 290 4.05 -23.09 -8.43
CA ASN A 290 3.35 -23.85 -7.38
C ASN A 290 2.82 -22.95 -6.25
N ARG A 291 2.29 -21.77 -6.59
CA ARG A 291 1.69 -20.83 -5.64
C ARG A 291 0.47 -21.49 -4.99
N GLY A 292 0.42 -21.49 -3.66
CA GLY A 292 -0.70 -22.09 -2.94
C GLY A 292 -2.04 -21.38 -3.17
N PHE A 293 -3.13 -22.16 -3.11
CA PHE A 293 -4.50 -21.65 -3.17
C PHE A 293 -5.13 -21.51 -1.77
N ASP A 294 -6.02 -20.53 -1.59
CA ASP A 294 -6.72 -20.28 -0.32
C ASP A 294 -7.98 -21.16 -0.19
N TYR A 295 -7.74 -22.46 0.00
CA TYR A 295 -8.79 -23.46 0.19
C TYR A 295 -9.69 -23.17 1.40
N ILE A 296 -9.16 -22.49 2.42
CA ILE A 296 -9.92 -22.12 3.62
C ILE A 296 -11.00 -21.10 3.26
N SER A 297 -10.65 -20.03 2.53
CA SER A 297 -11.65 -19.07 2.09
C SER A 297 -12.68 -19.73 1.16
N ALA A 298 -12.26 -20.58 0.23
CA ALA A 298 -13.19 -21.29 -0.66
C ALA A 298 -14.16 -22.19 0.12
N PHE A 299 -13.67 -22.97 1.08
CA PHE A 299 -14.50 -23.80 1.95
C PHE A 299 -15.51 -22.97 2.74
N LEU A 300 -15.06 -21.87 3.37
CA LEU A 300 -15.94 -21.00 4.15
C LEU A 300 -16.99 -20.30 3.28
N ALA A 301 -16.64 -19.90 2.05
CA ALA A 301 -17.58 -19.35 1.09
C ALA A 301 -18.70 -20.37 0.76
N ILE A 302 -18.34 -21.63 0.54
CA ILE A 302 -19.27 -22.72 0.22
C ILE A 302 -20.16 -23.07 1.41
N VAL A 303 -19.58 -23.28 2.61
CA VAL A 303 -20.35 -23.67 3.80
C VAL A 303 -21.34 -22.58 4.23
N THR A 304 -21.00 -21.31 4.03
CA THR A 304 -21.88 -20.18 4.36
C THR A 304 -22.76 -19.72 3.20
N MET A 305 -22.69 -20.39 2.04
CA MET A 305 -23.25 -19.92 0.77
C MET A 305 -24.72 -19.50 0.85
N GLY A 306 -25.53 -20.22 1.63
CA GLY A 306 -26.97 -19.95 1.74
C GLY A 306 -27.31 -18.52 2.18
N TRP A 307 -26.43 -17.86 2.94
CA TRP A 307 -26.62 -16.46 3.36
C TRP A 307 -25.47 -15.54 2.96
N SER A 308 -24.25 -16.05 2.76
CA SER A 308 -23.10 -15.23 2.37
C SER A 308 -23.07 -14.85 0.88
N LEU A 309 -23.62 -15.70 0.00
CA LEU A 309 -23.63 -15.44 -1.44
C LEU A 309 -24.58 -14.28 -1.83
N PRO A 310 -25.81 -14.16 -1.29
CA PRO A 310 -26.64 -12.97 -1.50
C PRO A 310 -25.97 -11.68 -1.01
N ILE A 311 -25.31 -11.73 0.16
CA ILE A 311 -24.57 -10.59 0.71
C ILE A 311 -23.44 -10.20 -0.24
N TYR A 312 -22.68 -11.16 -0.77
CA TYR A 312 -21.64 -10.91 -1.77
C TYR A 312 -22.20 -10.20 -3.02
N PHE A 313 -23.35 -10.65 -3.56
CA PHE A 313 -23.95 -10.01 -4.74
C PHE A 313 -24.37 -8.57 -4.47
N ILE A 314 -25.01 -8.32 -3.32
CA ILE A 314 -25.38 -6.97 -2.90
C ILE A 314 -24.13 -6.10 -2.77
N TRP A 315 -23.08 -6.61 -2.10
CA TRP A 315 -21.84 -5.88 -1.91
C TRP A 315 -21.12 -5.60 -3.25
N SER A 316 -21.04 -6.58 -4.14
CA SER A 316 -20.47 -6.44 -5.48
C SER A 316 -21.22 -5.37 -6.30
N LEU A 317 -22.56 -5.34 -6.18
CA LEU A 317 -23.37 -4.28 -6.78
C LEU A 317 -23.07 -2.90 -6.17
N LEU A 318 -22.96 -2.80 -4.85
CA LEU A 318 -22.59 -1.56 -4.16
C LEU A 318 -21.22 -1.02 -4.64
N PHE A 319 -20.23 -1.90 -4.82
CA PHE A 319 -18.93 -1.53 -5.40
C PHE A 319 -19.05 -0.99 -6.83
N LYS A 320 -19.83 -1.65 -7.68
CA LYS A 320 -20.07 -1.18 -9.07
C LYS A 320 -20.79 0.17 -9.10
N LEU A 321 -21.76 0.38 -8.22
CA LEU A 321 -22.48 1.66 -8.10
C LEU A 321 -21.56 2.77 -7.60
N ASN A 322 -20.73 2.48 -6.59
CA ASN A 322 -19.71 3.39 -6.08
C ASN A 322 -18.73 3.79 -7.18
N ASP A 323 -18.17 2.82 -7.91
CA ASP A 323 -17.24 3.11 -9.01
C ASP A 323 -17.88 4.00 -10.08
N ARG A 324 -19.10 3.67 -10.53
CA ARG A 324 -19.85 4.50 -11.48
C ARG A 324 -20.09 5.92 -10.97
N PHE A 325 -20.47 6.06 -9.69
CA PHE A 325 -20.67 7.37 -9.06
C PHE A 325 -19.37 8.18 -9.05
N VAL A 326 -18.26 7.58 -8.62
CA VAL A 326 -16.97 8.26 -8.51
C VAL A 326 -16.43 8.65 -9.88
N LEU A 327 -16.50 7.75 -10.87
CA LEU A 327 -16.06 8.04 -12.23
C LEU A 327 -16.85 9.21 -12.86
N ARG A 328 -18.14 9.32 -12.56
CA ARG A 328 -18.99 10.42 -13.04
C ARG A 328 -18.72 11.75 -12.34
N LYS A 329 -18.45 11.74 -11.03
CA LYS A 329 -18.36 12.97 -10.22
C LYS A 329 -16.93 13.49 -10.06
N PHE A 330 -15.91 12.63 -10.09
CA PHE A 330 -14.53 12.98 -9.79
C PHE A 330 -13.65 12.77 -11.02
N LYS A 331 -13.30 13.87 -11.70
CA LYS A 331 -12.44 13.86 -12.89
C LYS A 331 -10.98 13.55 -12.57
N ASN A 332 -10.47 14.06 -11.45
CA ASN A 332 -9.09 13.86 -11.06
C ASN A 332 -8.88 12.46 -10.46
N ILE A 333 -8.06 11.65 -11.14
CA ILE A 333 -7.81 10.25 -10.80
C ILE A 333 -7.21 10.07 -9.39
N VAL A 334 -6.39 11.02 -8.93
CA VAL A 334 -5.71 10.99 -7.62
C VAL A 334 -6.71 10.98 -6.44
N PHE A 335 -7.90 11.53 -6.65
CA PHE A 335 -8.95 11.55 -5.62
C PHE A 335 -9.91 10.36 -5.72
N ARG A 336 -9.93 9.64 -6.84
CA ARG A 336 -10.93 8.59 -7.08
C ARG A 336 -10.81 7.48 -6.05
N ASP A 337 -9.61 6.97 -5.80
CA ASP A 337 -9.38 5.86 -4.87
C ASP A 337 -9.74 6.24 -3.42
N ALA A 338 -9.39 7.46 -3.00
CA ALA A 338 -9.76 8.00 -1.70
C ALA A 338 -11.28 8.06 -1.50
N VAL A 339 -12.00 8.58 -2.50
CA VAL A 339 -13.47 8.68 -2.46
C VAL A 339 -14.10 7.30 -2.50
N LYS A 340 -13.60 6.39 -3.34
CA LYS A 340 -14.09 5.00 -3.40
C LYS A 340 -13.92 4.29 -2.06
N ALA A 341 -12.78 4.45 -1.40
CA ALA A 341 -12.54 3.90 -0.08
C ALA A 341 -13.52 4.47 0.96
N LEU A 342 -13.74 5.79 0.95
CA LEU A 342 -14.69 6.44 1.86
C LEU A 342 -16.14 5.99 1.63
N VAL A 343 -16.62 6.01 0.39
CA VAL A 343 -17.98 5.56 0.04
C VAL A 343 -18.13 4.07 0.30
N GLY A 344 -17.13 3.27 -0.06
CA GLY A 344 -17.10 1.82 0.18
C GLY A 344 -17.11 1.47 1.68
N MET A 345 -16.45 2.28 2.52
CA MET A 345 -16.52 2.17 3.97
C MET A 345 -17.95 2.39 4.48
N LEU A 346 -18.61 3.47 4.05
CA LEU A 346 -19.98 3.76 4.46
C LEU A 346 -20.96 2.68 3.97
N GLN A 347 -20.79 2.22 2.73
CA GLN A 347 -21.56 1.11 2.16
C GLN A 347 -21.35 -0.19 2.94
N GLY A 348 -20.11 -0.51 3.31
CA GLY A 348 -19.78 -1.69 4.10
C GLY A 348 -20.38 -1.65 5.50
N VAL A 349 -20.28 -0.51 6.20
CA VAL A 349 -20.93 -0.33 7.52
C VAL A 349 -22.45 -0.47 7.40
N GLY A 350 -23.06 0.18 6.41
CA GLY A 350 -24.50 0.06 6.16
C GLY A 350 -24.93 -1.37 5.83
N LEU A 351 -24.13 -2.10 5.04
CA LEU A 351 -24.38 -3.50 4.71
C LEU A 351 -24.32 -4.39 5.96
N VAL A 352 -23.31 -4.21 6.82
CA VAL A 352 -23.20 -4.96 8.08
C VAL A 352 -24.42 -4.72 8.98
N ILE A 353 -24.85 -3.46 9.13
CA ILE A 353 -26.04 -3.11 9.92
C ILE A 353 -27.30 -3.75 9.31
N GLY A 354 -27.47 -3.65 7.99
CA GLY A 354 -28.62 -4.25 7.30
C GLY A 354 -28.68 -5.76 7.43
N VAL A 355 -27.53 -6.44 7.31
CA VAL A 355 -27.41 -7.89 7.53
C VAL A 355 -27.73 -8.25 8.98
N ALA A 356 -27.23 -7.47 9.95
CA ALA A 356 -27.51 -7.70 11.37
C ALA A 356 -28.99 -7.58 11.72
N ILE A 357 -29.66 -6.52 11.23
CA ILE A 357 -31.10 -6.33 11.42
C ILE A 357 -31.87 -7.48 10.78
N THR A 358 -31.55 -7.83 9.53
CA THR A 358 -32.22 -8.92 8.81
C THR A 358 -32.04 -10.26 9.55
N ALA A 359 -30.83 -10.56 10.00
CA ALA A 359 -30.55 -11.77 10.77
C ALA A 359 -31.29 -11.79 12.12
N ALA A 360 -31.40 -10.65 12.81
CA ALA A 360 -32.11 -10.52 14.08
C ALA A 360 -33.62 -10.74 13.94
N VAL A 361 -34.20 -10.35 12.81
CA VAL A 361 -35.61 -10.60 12.50
C VAL A 361 -35.87 -12.07 12.15
N LEU A 362 -34.93 -12.72 11.44
CA LEU A 362 -35.13 -14.06 10.90
C LEU A 362 -34.69 -15.20 11.83
N THR A 363 -33.92 -14.92 12.89
CA THR A 363 -33.32 -15.95 13.74
C THR A 363 -33.62 -15.74 15.23
N PRO A 364 -33.80 -16.81 16.02
CA PRO A 364 -34.07 -16.68 17.46
C PRO A 364 -32.86 -16.16 18.25
N SER A 365 -33.13 -15.46 19.35
CA SER A 365 -32.16 -15.12 20.40
C SER A 365 -30.85 -14.51 19.85
N TYR A 366 -29.67 -15.08 20.13
CA TYR A 366 -28.36 -14.52 19.77
C TYR A 366 -27.79 -15.07 18.45
N TRP A 367 -28.51 -15.94 17.73
CA TRP A 367 -28.03 -16.55 16.48
C TRP A 367 -27.72 -15.52 15.39
N TRP A 368 -28.41 -14.38 15.41
CA TRP A 368 -28.17 -13.30 14.45
C TRP A 368 -26.73 -12.79 14.47
N ILE A 369 -26.02 -12.85 15.61
CA ILE A 369 -24.61 -12.46 15.70
C ILE A 369 -23.77 -13.41 14.84
N LEU A 370 -23.98 -14.72 14.98
CA LEU A 370 -23.26 -15.73 14.22
C LEU A 370 -23.56 -15.61 12.72
N PHE A 371 -24.83 -15.46 12.34
CA PHE A 371 -25.22 -15.28 10.93
C PHE A 371 -24.67 -14.00 10.32
N THR A 372 -24.60 -12.92 11.10
CA THR A 372 -23.98 -11.67 10.65
C THR A 372 -22.49 -11.86 10.40
N ILE A 373 -21.76 -12.40 11.38
CA ILE A 373 -20.31 -12.59 11.28
C ILE A 373 -19.98 -13.56 10.15
N SER A 374 -20.61 -14.73 10.13
CA SER A 374 -20.37 -15.75 9.10
C SER A 374 -20.85 -15.30 7.71
N GLY A 375 -21.93 -14.51 7.62
CA GLY A 375 -22.43 -13.96 6.36
C GLY A 375 -21.49 -12.91 5.77
N ILE A 376 -21.05 -11.95 6.58
CA ILE A 376 -20.11 -10.90 6.15
C ILE A 376 -18.74 -11.50 5.82
N TYR A 377 -18.20 -12.37 6.69
CA TYR A 377 -16.92 -13.01 6.44
C TYR A 377 -16.99 -13.98 5.24
N GLY A 378 -18.07 -14.76 5.12
CA GLY A 378 -18.34 -15.60 3.96
C GLY A 378 -18.43 -14.80 2.67
N ALA A 379 -19.01 -13.60 2.68
CA ALA A 379 -19.05 -12.72 1.52
C ALA A 379 -17.65 -12.22 1.12
N ILE A 380 -16.78 -11.90 2.09
CA ILE A 380 -15.36 -11.60 1.83
C ILE A 380 -14.66 -12.82 1.21
N CYS A 381 -14.95 -14.02 1.71
CA CYS A 381 -14.45 -15.27 1.16
C CYS A 381 -14.92 -15.51 -0.29
N TRP A 382 -16.14 -15.10 -0.65
CA TRP A 382 -16.61 -15.13 -2.05
C TRP A 382 -15.80 -14.21 -2.96
N PHE A 383 -15.50 -12.97 -2.54
CA PHE A 383 -14.60 -12.09 -3.30
C PHE A 383 -13.26 -12.79 -3.56
N ARG A 384 -12.65 -13.36 -2.50
CA ARG A 384 -11.37 -14.09 -2.58
C ARG A 384 -11.41 -15.27 -3.53
N THR A 385 -12.47 -16.07 -3.44
CA THR A 385 -12.64 -17.29 -4.23
C THR A 385 -12.85 -16.98 -5.70
N ILE A 386 -13.70 -15.98 -6.02
CA ILE A 386 -14.00 -15.59 -7.40
C ILE A 386 -12.79 -14.99 -8.08
N GLU A 387 -12.02 -14.15 -7.36
CA GLU A 387 -10.82 -13.53 -7.92
C GLU A 387 -9.67 -14.53 -8.10
N ALA A 388 -9.60 -15.57 -7.28
CA ALA A 388 -8.64 -16.66 -7.41
C ALA A 388 -9.09 -17.77 -8.38
N PHE A 389 -10.32 -17.72 -8.91
CA PHE A 389 -10.84 -18.73 -9.83
C PHE A 389 -10.01 -18.93 -11.11
N PRO A 390 -9.48 -17.87 -11.77
CA PRO A 390 -8.60 -18.05 -12.93
C PRO A 390 -7.37 -18.90 -12.62
N HIS A 391 -6.80 -18.77 -11.42
CA HIS A 391 -5.65 -19.58 -11.00
C HIS A 391 -6.02 -21.08 -10.88
N LEU A 392 -7.17 -21.40 -10.28
CA LEU A 392 -7.66 -22.79 -10.22
C LEU A 392 -7.92 -23.37 -11.61
N TRP A 393 -8.53 -22.58 -12.49
CA TRP A 393 -8.82 -23.03 -13.86
C TRP A 393 -7.53 -23.32 -14.64
N SER A 394 -6.53 -22.44 -14.51
CA SER A 394 -5.21 -22.63 -15.11
C SER A 394 -4.40 -23.74 -14.46
N GLU A 395 -4.64 -24.07 -13.18
CA GLU A 395 -4.02 -25.22 -12.51
C GLU A 395 -4.43 -26.54 -13.17
N LEU A 396 -5.71 -26.68 -13.55
CA LEU A 396 -6.18 -27.85 -14.31
C LEU A 396 -5.49 -27.96 -15.68
N GLN A 397 -5.27 -26.83 -16.35
CA GLN A 397 -4.52 -26.80 -17.62
C GLN A 397 -3.06 -27.22 -17.40
N TRP A 398 -2.41 -26.69 -16.36
CA TRP A 398 -1.04 -27.03 -15.99
C TRP A 398 -0.89 -28.52 -15.68
N LEU A 399 -1.78 -29.09 -14.87
CA LEU A 399 -1.77 -30.51 -14.53
C LEU A 399 -1.93 -31.40 -15.77
N GLY A 400 -2.71 -30.97 -16.76
CA GLY A 400 -2.95 -31.69 -18.01
C GLY A 400 -1.82 -31.63 -19.05
N LEU A 401 -0.77 -30.81 -18.84
CA LEU A 401 0.39 -30.78 -19.74
C LEU A 401 1.26 -32.04 -19.59
N SER A 402 2.04 -32.37 -20.62
CA SER A 402 3.03 -33.47 -20.53
C SER A 402 4.21 -33.08 -19.64
N ASP A 403 4.83 -34.05 -18.98
CA ASP A 403 5.95 -33.79 -18.07
C ASP A 403 7.14 -33.11 -18.74
N ASN A 404 7.41 -33.42 -20.02
CA ASN A 404 8.48 -32.77 -20.78
C ASN A 404 8.20 -31.28 -20.98
N LEU A 405 6.95 -30.92 -21.29
CA LEU A 405 6.55 -29.53 -21.48
C LEU A 405 6.56 -28.77 -20.14
N LYS A 406 6.11 -29.39 -19.04
CA LYS A 406 6.22 -28.80 -17.71
C LYS A 406 7.67 -28.47 -17.37
N LYS A 407 8.59 -29.41 -17.58
CA LYS A 407 10.04 -29.20 -17.36
C LYS A 407 10.60 -28.05 -18.19
N GLU A 408 10.21 -27.93 -19.45
CA GLU A 408 10.67 -26.83 -20.32
C GLU A 408 10.21 -25.47 -19.79
N ILE A 409 8.92 -25.35 -19.45
CA ILE A 409 8.33 -24.09 -18.95
C ILE A 409 8.90 -23.75 -17.57
N THR A 410 9.05 -24.73 -16.68
CA THR A 410 9.69 -24.54 -15.37
C THR A 410 11.12 -24.06 -15.51
N LYS A 411 11.90 -24.61 -16.45
CA LYS A 411 13.28 -24.15 -16.71
C LYS A 411 13.32 -22.68 -17.18
N LYS A 412 12.36 -22.24 -18.00
CA LYS A 412 12.24 -20.84 -18.41
C LYS A 412 11.92 -19.94 -17.21
N ARG A 413 11.03 -20.39 -16.32
CA ARG A 413 10.74 -19.69 -15.06
C ARG A 413 11.98 -19.59 -14.17
N GLU A 414 12.70 -20.69 -13.97
CA GLU A 414 13.94 -20.72 -13.17
C GLU A 414 14.97 -19.73 -13.71
N ALA A 415 15.19 -19.69 -15.04
CA ALA A 415 16.08 -18.71 -15.65
C ALA A 415 15.69 -17.25 -15.37
N VAL A 416 14.38 -16.96 -15.35
CA VAL A 416 13.86 -15.63 -14.98
C VAL A 416 14.08 -15.33 -13.49
N ILE A 417 13.84 -16.31 -12.61
CA ILE A 417 14.03 -16.17 -11.16
C ILE A 417 15.52 -16.00 -10.81
N ASP A 418 16.39 -16.78 -11.44
CA ASP A 418 17.84 -16.71 -11.25
C ASP A 418 18.37 -15.35 -11.69
N ALA A 419 17.87 -14.81 -12.81
CA ALA A 419 18.20 -13.46 -13.25
C ALA A 419 17.79 -12.38 -12.23
N LEU A 420 16.75 -12.62 -11.43
CA LEU A 420 16.26 -11.69 -10.39
C LEU A 420 16.86 -11.95 -9.00
N SER A 421 17.49 -13.09 -8.77
CA SER A 421 18.10 -13.45 -7.48
C SER A 421 19.37 -12.64 -7.25
N ASN A 422 19.67 -12.28 -5.99
CA ASN A 422 20.83 -11.45 -5.65
C ASN A 422 22.17 -12.14 -5.90
#